data_AF-A0A355UEX9-F1
#
_entry.id   AF-A0A355UEX9-F1
#
_cell.length_a   1.000
_cell.length_b   1.000
_cell.length_c   1.000
_cell.angle_alpha   90.00
_cell.angle_beta   90.00
_cell.angle_gamma   90.00
#
_symmetry.space_group_name_H-M   'P 1'
#
loop_
_entity.id
_entity.type
_entity.pdbx_description
1 polymer ?
#
loop_
_entity_poly.entity_id
_entity_poly.type
_entity_poly.pdbx_seq_one_letter_code
_entity_poly.pdbx_strand_id
1 'polypeptide(L)'
;AFIRLLFLLIVKRSIFNYLFGIEVELNTNSKRIKIRTVLISTIIDAGVIYSISYFLYTVLLSFIYTDFFNFLIITWIAYQLLSSIFKGRTFGKLIVGISYKLNNEEKNLRGKLILSTLNKIIFVILIPYLIMYLLGIREPFAVFMNILFFSSYFSLVFFIVKGEKFWDKLSDISSFYSKDKISTNIYAYLSLCLVVLVSFFVSQHLNNKIQNNNNKIFGFNYPYQFADNKNYNSYKEHAQWVKKQPLSSKEYILNLYKKYDIVILHEKYHGEMTQWDLITEIVKDTSFINNAGVIFTEYGSVQHQDKLDSLLLKKFNSDEELEKETACLMNFMTSGYYYFLKDINLLNNTLADSLKVRVRFTDMIDWDYFTEGNRFDIPDIDNRDSLMAQVVVDWYKKQTQNKQKNKCLVITNSRHAFGYPQGKEIFENRKYEHLFSGNEGQYIFEGIPNKTANVLQAGAPLNDARMFFAPLYKPVNSGIWDAAFKANNYKSVGFDLAGSPFGYDELDMYPLRGAKIKYGYKDFFTGLIFTKPYEKLETSGYPYEQYAAKKEMEFKKNSPKYKLKNIDYSLLSTEYKDESLTRQSMMKSETPSLLHISNYMGIIILIISTALSLLFSTYFLIVKLIKGDKNKTAIE
;
A
#
# COMPACT_ATOMS: atom_id res chain seq x y z
N ALA A 1 -17.70 1.15 12.85
CA ALA A 1 -18.91 0.28 12.96
C ALA A 1 -18.55 -1.22 13.05
N PHE A 2 -17.77 -1.79 12.12
CA PHE A 2 -17.39 -3.21 12.13
C PHE A 2 -16.60 -3.66 13.36
N ILE A 3 -15.60 -2.88 13.81
CA ILE A 3 -14.88 -3.16 15.07
C ILE A 3 -15.83 -3.11 16.27
N ARG A 4 -16.79 -2.17 16.30
CA ARG A 4 -17.85 -2.13 17.33
C ARG A 4 -18.75 -3.36 17.27
N LEU A 5 -19.07 -3.90 16.10
CA LEU A 5 -19.85 -5.14 15.93
C LEU A 5 -19.05 -6.37 16.36
N LEU A 6 -17.77 -6.43 16.02
CA LEU A 6 -16.83 -7.49 16.45
C LEU A 6 -16.64 -7.45 17.96
N PHE A 7 -16.49 -6.25 18.53
CA PHE A 7 -16.39 -6.02 19.97
C PHE A 7 -17.72 -6.37 20.66
N LEU A 8 -18.88 -6.03 20.10
CA LEU A 8 -20.19 -6.44 20.64
C LEU A 8 -20.42 -7.97 20.56
N LEU A 9 -19.89 -8.65 19.52
CA LEU A 9 -19.90 -10.11 19.42
C LEU A 9 -18.92 -10.77 20.40
N ILE A 10 -17.76 -10.17 20.65
CA ILE A 10 -16.72 -10.68 21.57
C ILE A 10 -17.07 -10.37 23.05
N VAL A 11 -17.69 -9.22 23.33
CA VAL A 11 -18.05 -8.74 24.68
C VAL A 11 -19.28 -9.45 25.25
N LYS A 12 -20.07 -10.15 24.44
CA LYS A 12 -20.96 -11.18 25.01
C LYS A 12 -20.09 -12.26 25.64
N ARG A 13 -19.97 -12.20 26.97
CA ARG A 13 -19.31 -13.13 27.92
C ARG A 13 -19.40 -14.62 27.52
N SER A 14 -20.48 -15.00 26.83
CA SER A 14 -20.71 -16.32 26.22
C SER A 14 -19.64 -16.76 25.21
N ILE A 15 -19.18 -15.90 24.28
CA ILE A 15 -18.25 -16.31 23.21
C ILE A 15 -16.81 -16.42 23.72
N PHE A 16 -16.40 -15.51 24.61
CA PHE A 16 -15.08 -15.59 25.25
C PHE A 16 -14.97 -16.83 26.15
N ASN A 17 -16.01 -17.17 26.91
CA ASN A 17 -16.05 -18.43 27.67
C ASN A 17 -16.10 -19.67 26.75
N TYR A 18 -16.87 -19.61 25.66
CA TYR A 18 -16.93 -20.69 24.67
C TYR A 18 -15.60 -20.93 23.92
N LEU A 19 -14.80 -19.88 23.71
CA LEU A 19 -13.49 -19.95 23.04
C LEU A 19 -12.33 -20.21 24.02
N PHE A 20 -12.39 -19.66 25.24
CA PHE A 20 -11.23 -19.56 26.14
C PHE A 20 -11.47 -19.99 27.61
N GLY A 21 -12.68 -20.31 28.08
CA GLY A 21 -12.88 -20.65 29.50
C GLY A 21 -14.19 -21.36 29.92
N ILE A 22 -13.99 -22.53 30.52
CA ILE A 22 -14.84 -23.29 31.48
C ILE A 22 -16.05 -24.04 30.92
N GLU A 23 -16.16 -25.28 31.39
CA GLU A 23 -17.04 -26.37 30.99
C GLU A 23 -18.50 -25.97 30.79
N VAL A 24 -19.03 -26.29 29.60
CA VAL A 24 -20.44 -26.61 29.45
C VAL A 24 -20.51 -28.10 29.18
N GLU A 25 -20.77 -28.89 30.21
CA GLU A 25 -21.28 -30.25 30.05
C GLU A 25 -22.63 -30.16 29.32
N LEU A 26 -22.59 -30.21 27.99
CA LEU A 26 -23.76 -30.62 27.23
C LEU A 26 -23.81 -32.14 27.29
N ASN A 27 -24.50 -32.61 28.32
CA ASN A 27 -24.87 -33.98 28.60
C ASN A 27 -25.56 -34.62 27.38
N THR A 28 -24.76 -35.15 26.46
CA THR A 28 -25.18 -36.10 25.43
C THR A 28 -23.99 -37.02 25.19
N ASN A 29 -24.22 -38.33 25.08
CA ASN A 29 -23.24 -39.41 24.93
C ASN A 29 -22.31 -39.34 23.69
N SER A 30 -22.08 -38.16 23.10
CA SER A 30 -21.11 -37.94 22.03
C SER A 30 -19.96 -37.07 22.52
N LYS A 31 -18.73 -37.60 22.48
CA LYS A 31 -17.47 -36.85 22.69
C LYS A 31 -17.28 -35.82 21.57
N ARG A 32 -18.03 -34.72 21.59
CA ARG A 32 -17.89 -33.62 20.62
C ARG A 32 -16.51 -32.98 20.75
N ILE A 33 -15.87 -32.70 19.62
CA ILE A 33 -14.54 -32.07 19.58
C ILE A 33 -14.64 -30.63 20.06
N LYS A 34 -13.73 -30.22 20.96
CA LYS A 34 -13.67 -28.83 21.43
C LYS A 34 -13.17 -27.91 20.32
N ILE A 35 -13.77 -26.72 20.19
CA ILE A 35 -13.39 -25.71 19.18
C ILE A 35 -11.91 -25.40 19.21
N ARG A 36 -11.36 -25.20 20.42
CA ARG A 36 -9.92 -24.98 20.62
C ARG A 36 -9.06 -26.04 19.92
N THR A 37 -9.49 -27.30 19.94
CA THR A 37 -8.73 -28.40 19.34
C THR A 37 -8.82 -28.38 17.81
N VAL A 38 -9.98 -27.99 17.27
CA VAL A 38 -10.11 -27.72 15.83
C VAL A 38 -9.21 -26.56 15.42
N LEU A 39 -9.24 -25.44 16.14
CA LEU A 39 -8.41 -24.26 15.84
C LEU A 39 -6.92 -24.60 15.89
N ILE A 40 -6.48 -25.30 16.92
CA ILE A 40 -5.08 -25.75 17.05
C ILE A 40 -4.69 -26.66 15.87
N SER A 41 -5.56 -27.61 15.48
CA SER A 41 -5.29 -28.46 14.32
C SER A 41 -5.13 -27.66 13.03
N THR A 42 -5.94 -26.62 12.84
CA THR A 42 -5.86 -25.71 11.69
C THR A 42 -4.58 -24.89 11.69
N ILE A 43 -4.13 -24.41 12.86
CA ILE A 43 -2.87 -23.66 13.00
C ILE A 43 -1.69 -24.55 12.60
N ILE A 44 -1.66 -25.80 13.09
CA ILE A 44 -0.62 -26.78 12.73
C ILE A 44 -0.62 -27.05 11.22
N ASP A 45 -1.81 -27.29 10.64
CA ASP A 45 -1.95 -27.50 9.20
C ASP A 45 -1.47 -26.28 8.38
N ALA A 46 -1.81 -25.07 8.82
CA ALA A 46 -1.37 -23.84 8.16
C ALA A 46 0.16 -23.68 8.19
N GLY A 47 0.80 -23.99 9.32
CA GLY A 47 2.27 -23.99 9.44
C GLY A 47 2.94 -25.00 8.49
N VAL A 48 2.37 -26.21 8.37
CA VAL A 48 2.84 -27.23 7.43
C VAL A 48 2.69 -26.77 5.98
N ILE A 49 1.49 -26.32 5.61
CA ILE A 49 1.19 -25.85 4.25
C ILE A 49 2.13 -24.72 3.88
N TYR A 50 2.29 -23.72 4.75
CA TYR A 50 3.16 -22.59 4.49
C TYR A 50 4.62 -23.03 4.34
N SER A 51 5.13 -23.90 5.22
CA SER A 51 6.50 -24.42 5.15
C SER A 51 6.77 -25.14 3.82
N ILE A 52 5.86 -26.06 3.44
CA ILE A 52 5.95 -26.79 2.17
C ILE A 52 5.88 -25.82 0.99
N SER A 53 4.93 -24.88 1.03
CA SER A 53 4.73 -23.89 -0.03
C SER A 53 5.99 -23.08 -0.24
N TYR A 54 6.58 -22.61 0.85
CA TYR A 54 7.78 -21.79 0.80
C TYR A 54 8.98 -22.59 0.30
N PHE A 55 9.20 -23.81 0.81
CA PHE A 55 10.27 -24.68 0.34
C PHE A 55 10.14 -24.97 -1.17
N LEU A 56 8.98 -25.44 -1.61
CA LEU A 56 8.75 -25.77 -3.01
C LEU A 56 8.81 -24.54 -3.91
N TYR A 57 8.19 -23.43 -3.51
CA TYR A 57 8.25 -22.16 -4.25
C TYR A 57 9.69 -21.72 -4.45
N THR A 58 10.51 -21.85 -3.42
CA THR A 58 11.91 -21.44 -3.44
C THR A 58 12.78 -22.36 -4.31
N VAL A 59 12.58 -23.68 -4.24
CA VAL A 59 13.31 -24.66 -5.08
C VAL A 59 12.90 -24.53 -6.55
N LEU A 60 11.63 -24.31 -6.81
CA LEU A 60 11.06 -24.21 -8.15
C LEU A 60 11.09 -22.78 -8.67
N LEU A 61 11.68 -21.85 -7.92
CA LEU A 61 11.65 -20.43 -8.23
C LEU A 61 12.21 -20.17 -9.63
N SER A 62 13.27 -20.85 -10.06
CA SER A 62 13.85 -20.67 -11.40
C SER A 62 12.95 -21.16 -12.55
N PHE A 63 11.88 -21.89 -12.26
CA PHE A 63 11.04 -22.57 -13.26
C PHE A 63 9.58 -22.13 -13.24
N ILE A 64 9.12 -21.47 -12.17
CA ILE A 64 7.72 -21.10 -12.00
C ILE A 64 7.53 -19.59 -12.16
N TYR A 65 6.53 -19.22 -12.96
CA TYR A 65 6.14 -17.83 -13.26
C TYR A 65 4.85 -17.42 -12.51
N THR A 66 4.71 -17.81 -11.25
CA THR A 66 3.54 -17.49 -10.41
C THR A 66 3.98 -16.82 -9.13
N ASP A 67 3.10 -15.98 -8.58
CA ASP A 67 3.32 -15.34 -7.28
C ASP A 67 3.21 -16.36 -6.14
N PHE A 68 3.95 -16.12 -5.05
CA PHE A 68 3.98 -17.00 -3.88
C PHE A 68 2.59 -17.31 -3.31
N PHE A 69 1.67 -16.34 -3.25
CA PHE A 69 0.34 -16.56 -2.69
C PHE A 69 -0.55 -17.47 -3.55
N ASN A 70 -0.43 -17.39 -4.87
CA ASN A 70 -1.07 -18.35 -5.77
C ASN A 70 -0.48 -19.76 -5.55
N PHE A 71 0.85 -19.84 -5.39
CA PHE A 71 1.53 -21.10 -5.08
C PHE A 71 1.11 -21.69 -3.72
N LEU A 72 0.93 -20.84 -2.71
CA LEU A 72 0.43 -21.19 -1.38
C LEU A 72 -1.00 -21.76 -1.46
N ILE A 73 -1.88 -21.15 -2.26
CA ILE A 73 -3.24 -21.67 -2.48
C ILE A 73 -3.19 -23.05 -3.16
N ILE A 74 -2.38 -23.23 -4.20
CA ILE A 74 -2.20 -24.53 -4.89
C ILE A 74 -1.69 -25.59 -3.91
N THR A 75 -0.68 -25.25 -3.12
CA THR A 75 -0.09 -26.16 -2.12
C THR A 75 -1.11 -26.51 -1.03
N TRP A 76 -1.94 -25.56 -0.60
CA TRP A 76 -3.04 -25.83 0.33
C TRP A 76 -4.00 -26.86 -0.25
N ILE A 77 -4.47 -26.64 -1.48
CA ILE A 77 -5.39 -27.55 -2.18
C ILE A 77 -4.78 -28.96 -2.27
N ALA A 78 -3.53 -29.05 -2.73
CA ALA A 78 -2.81 -30.32 -2.84
C ALA A 78 -2.66 -31.01 -1.48
N TYR A 79 -2.24 -30.28 -0.44
CA TYR A 79 -2.10 -30.81 0.92
C TYR A 79 -3.40 -31.41 1.45
N GLN A 80 -4.53 -30.73 1.26
CA GLN A 80 -5.84 -31.21 1.74
C GLN A 80 -6.30 -32.45 0.97
N LEU A 81 -6.13 -32.46 -0.36
CA LEU A 81 -6.50 -33.62 -1.19
C LEU A 81 -5.66 -34.84 -0.85
N LEU A 82 -4.34 -34.69 -0.80
CA LEU A 82 -3.41 -35.78 -0.45
C LEU A 82 -3.68 -36.31 0.96
N SER A 83 -3.94 -35.41 1.93
CA SER A 83 -4.31 -35.80 3.29
C SER A 83 -5.59 -36.64 3.34
N SER A 84 -6.61 -36.28 2.56
CA SER A 84 -7.85 -37.06 2.45
C SER A 84 -7.66 -38.41 1.78
N ILE A 85 -6.79 -38.50 0.77
CA ILE A 85 -6.53 -39.75 0.03
C ILE A 85 -5.72 -40.75 0.87
N PHE A 86 -4.61 -40.32 1.48
CA PHE A 86 -3.66 -41.25 2.09
C PHE A 86 -4.02 -41.68 3.52
N LYS A 87 -4.51 -40.75 4.36
CA LYS A 87 -4.81 -41.04 5.78
C LYS A 87 -6.21 -40.61 6.21
N GLY A 88 -7.00 -40.01 5.32
CA GLY A 88 -8.33 -39.47 5.62
C GLY A 88 -8.31 -38.31 6.63
N ARG A 89 -7.12 -37.77 6.95
CA ARG A 89 -6.90 -36.77 8.00
C ARG A 89 -5.66 -35.96 7.65
N THR A 90 -5.69 -34.67 8.00
CA THR A 90 -4.55 -33.78 7.90
C THR A 90 -3.57 -34.00 9.06
N PHE A 91 -2.37 -33.45 8.93
CA PHE A 91 -1.30 -33.59 9.90
C PHE A 91 -1.66 -33.03 11.28
N GLY A 92 -2.22 -31.83 11.32
CA GLY A 92 -2.69 -31.20 12.54
C GLY A 92 -3.76 -32.04 13.22
N LYS A 93 -4.74 -32.58 12.46
CA LYS A 93 -5.78 -33.46 12.98
C LYS A 93 -5.20 -34.74 13.57
N LEU A 94 -4.20 -35.35 12.92
CA LEU A 94 -3.53 -36.54 13.43
C LEU A 94 -2.85 -36.25 14.78
N ILE A 95 -2.09 -35.16 14.88
CA ILE A 95 -1.41 -34.74 16.12
C ILE A 95 -2.40 -34.54 17.27
N VAL A 96 -3.51 -33.84 17.03
CA VAL A 96 -4.51 -33.59 18.08
C VAL A 96 -5.49 -34.75 18.31
N GLY A 97 -5.41 -35.82 17.50
CA GLY A 97 -6.27 -37.00 17.60
C GLY A 97 -7.70 -36.78 17.10
N ILE A 98 -7.92 -35.94 16.09
CA ILE A 98 -9.23 -35.77 15.42
C ILE A 98 -9.40 -36.82 14.32
N SER A 99 -10.55 -37.48 14.33
CA SER A 99 -11.02 -38.51 13.38
C SER A 99 -12.35 -38.17 12.76
N TYR A 100 -12.75 -38.95 11.76
CA TYR A 100 -14.04 -38.83 11.07
C TYR A 100 -14.80 -40.16 11.09
N LYS A 101 -16.11 -40.07 11.28
CA LYS A 101 -17.07 -41.16 11.07
C LYS A 101 -18.21 -40.68 10.18
N LEU A 102 -18.89 -41.62 9.54
CA LEU A 102 -20.13 -41.35 8.83
C LEU A 102 -21.26 -41.16 9.84
N ASN A 103 -22.21 -40.29 9.53
CA ASN A 103 -23.41 -40.15 10.36
C ASN A 103 -24.43 -41.26 10.07
N ASN A 104 -24.43 -41.78 8.84
CA ASN A 104 -25.26 -42.88 8.38
C ASN A 104 -24.45 -44.17 8.17
N GLU A 105 -25.12 -45.33 8.06
CA GLU A 105 -24.52 -46.66 7.88
C GLU A 105 -23.85 -46.91 6.50
N GLU A 106 -23.58 -45.85 5.74
CA GLU A 106 -22.86 -45.98 4.48
C GLU A 106 -21.45 -46.59 4.69
N LYS A 107 -20.93 -47.28 3.68
CA LYS A 107 -19.61 -47.95 3.76
C LYS A 107 -18.44 -47.14 3.19
N ASN A 108 -18.68 -45.95 2.61
CA ASN A 108 -17.66 -45.21 1.86
C ASN A 108 -17.16 -43.93 2.55
N LEU A 109 -16.51 -44.08 3.71
CA LEU A 109 -15.93 -42.94 4.45
C LEU A 109 -14.90 -42.18 3.62
N ARG A 110 -14.05 -42.87 2.84
CA ARG A 110 -13.02 -42.23 1.99
C ARG A 110 -13.64 -41.33 0.92
N GLY A 111 -14.69 -41.79 0.24
CA GLY A 111 -15.41 -40.99 -0.76
C GLY A 111 -16.01 -39.72 -0.15
N LYS A 112 -16.64 -39.83 1.03
CA LYS A 112 -17.22 -38.67 1.73
C LYS A 112 -16.16 -37.72 2.27
N LEU A 113 -14.97 -38.21 2.64
CA LEU A 113 -13.84 -37.36 3.03
C LEU A 113 -13.26 -36.59 1.83
N ILE A 114 -13.17 -37.21 0.67
CA ILE A 114 -12.79 -36.53 -0.57
C ILE A 114 -13.84 -35.48 -0.91
N LEU A 115 -15.13 -35.83 -0.84
CA LEU A 115 -16.24 -34.89 -1.06
C LEU A 115 -16.19 -33.70 -0.09
N SER A 116 -15.93 -33.93 1.20
CA SER A 116 -15.74 -32.86 2.20
C SER A 116 -14.55 -31.96 1.87
N THR A 117 -13.47 -32.50 1.32
CA THR A 117 -12.34 -31.70 0.87
C THR A 117 -12.66 -30.91 -0.40
N LEU A 118 -13.36 -31.50 -1.38
CA LEU A 118 -13.82 -30.80 -2.57
C LEU A 118 -14.77 -29.66 -2.20
N ASN A 119 -15.72 -29.89 -1.29
CA ASN A 119 -16.60 -28.85 -0.76
C ASN A 119 -15.81 -27.72 -0.09
N LYS A 120 -14.76 -28.02 0.70
CA LYS A 120 -13.87 -26.99 1.22
C LYS A 120 -13.23 -26.19 0.08
N ILE A 121 -12.62 -26.86 -0.90
CA ILE A 121 -11.94 -26.18 -2.01
C ILE A 121 -12.92 -25.28 -2.78
N ILE A 122 -14.12 -25.78 -3.10
CA ILE A 122 -15.12 -25.03 -3.86
C ILE A 122 -15.62 -23.82 -3.06
N PHE A 123 -16.11 -24.02 -1.84
CA PHE A 123 -16.80 -22.97 -1.08
C PHE A 123 -15.87 -22.04 -0.29
N VAL A 124 -14.70 -22.51 0.13
CA VAL A 124 -13.72 -21.73 0.91
C VAL A 124 -12.68 -21.09 0.01
N ILE A 125 -12.38 -21.64 -1.17
CA ILE A 125 -11.31 -21.13 -2.03
C ILE A 125 -11.85 -20.64 -3.36
N LEU A 126 -12.42 -21.52 -4.20
CA LEU A 126 -12.75 -21.21 -5.59
C LEU A 126 -13.86 -20.18 -5.74
N ILE A 127 -14.96 -20.30 -5.00
CA ILE A 127 -16.06 -19.32 -5.05
C ILE A 127 -15.58 -17.94 -4.57
N PRO A 128 -14.96 -17.80 -3.37
CA PRO A 128 -14.37 -16.53 -2.95
C PRO A 128 -13.35 -15.98 -3.96
N TYR A 129 -12.48 -16.83 -4.52
CA TYR A 129 -11.52 -16.43 -5.57
C TYR A 129 -12.23 -15.87 -6.80
N LEU A 130 -13.26 -16.55 -7.31
CA LEU A 130 -14.03 -16.11 -8.46
C LEU A 130 -14.76 -14.79 -8.19
N ILE A 131 -15.35 -14.62 -6.99
CA ILE A 131 -15.96 -13.36 -6.58
C ILE A 131 -14.91 -12.24 -6.56
N MET A 132 -13.73 -12.47 -5.98
CA MET A 132 -12.64 -11.48 -5.97
C MET A 132 -12.22 -11.13 -7.40
N TYR A 133 -12.09 -12.12 -8.28
CA TYR A 133 -11.73 -11.93 -9.68
C TYR A 133 -12.78 -11.08 -10.44
N LEU A 134 -14.08 -11.36 -10.24
CA LEU A 134 -15.20 -10.60 -10.80
C LEU A 134 -15.25 -9.16 -10.27
N LEU A 135 -14.84 -8.95 -9.02
CA LEU A 135 -14.66 -7.62 -8.42
C LEU A 135 -13.36 -6.94 -8.88
N GLY A 136 -12.59 -7.55 -9.79
CA GLY A 136 -11.30 -7.06 -10.29
C GLY A 136 -10.18 -7.01 -9.25
N ILE A 137 -10.32 -7.74 -8.15
CA ILE A 137 -9.25 -7.97 -7.19
C ILE A 137 -8.43 -9.14 -7.75
N ARG A 138 -7.34 -8.80 -8.44
CA ARG A 138 -6.46 -9.77 -9.12
C ARG A 138 -5.08 -9.92 -8.47
N GLU A 139 -4.74 -9.03 -7.55
CA GLU A 139 -3.47 -9.08 -6.84
C GLU A 139 -3.47 -10.29 -5.89
N PRO A 140 -2.54 -11.26 -6.03
CA PRO A 140 -2.60 -12.54 -5.33
C PRO A 140 -2.63 -12.44 -3.80
N PHE A 141 -1.91 -11.50 -3.19
CA PHE A 141 -1.94 -11.32 -1.74
C PHE A 141 -3.31 -10.82 -1.26
N ALA A 142 -3.86 -9.80 -1.89
CA ALA A 142 -5.19 -9.27 -1.60
C ALA A 142 -6.27 -10.33 -1.82
N VAL A 143 -6.18 -11.12 -2.89
CA VAL A 143 -7.07 -12.25 -3.13
C VAL A 143 -6.96 -13.25 -1.97
N PHE A 144 -5.76 -13.70 -1.62
CA PHE A 144 -5.52 -14.63 -0.53
C PHE A 144 -6.08 -14.13 0.81
N MET A 145 -5.81 -12.87 1.16
CA MET A 145 -6.26 -12.27 2.42
C MET A 145 -7.78 -12.14 2.48
N ASN A 146 -8.43 -11.78 1.38
CA ASN A 146 -9.89 -11.72 1.31
C ASN A 146 -10.52 -13.12 1.40
N ILE A 147 -9.96 -14.11 0.69
CA ILE A 147 -10.39 -15.51 0.80
C ILE A 147 -10.28 -15.99 2.24
N LEU A 148 -9.15 -15.74 2.90
CA LEU A 148 -8.93 -16.12 4.30
C LEU A 148 -9.95 -15.44 5.21
N PHE A 149 -10.17 -14.14 5.04
CA PHE A 149 -11.09 -13.36 5.87
C PHE A 149 -12.55 -13.83 5.73
N PHE A 150 -13.10 -13.81 4.52
CA PHE A 150 -14.51 -14.15 4.29
C PHE A 150 -14.80 -15.60 4.64
N SER A 151 -13.88 -16.51 4.28
CA SER A 151 -14.09 -17.93 4.53
C SER A 151 -13.94 -18.29 6.00
N SER A 152 -13.00 -17.67 6.72
CA SER A 152 -12.88 -17.84 8.17
C SER A 152 -14.08 -17.28 8.90
N TYR A 153 -14.55 -16.09 8.50
CA TYR A 153 -15.74 -15.46 9.06
C TYR A 153 -16.99 -16.32 8.85
N PHE A 154 -17.27 -16.72 7.61
CA PHE A 154 -18.42 -17.56 7.29
C PHE A 154 -18.36 -18.91 8.02
N SER A 155 -17.19 -19.55 8.03
CA SER A 155 -17.00 -20.83 8.73
C SER A 155 -17.23 -20.71 10.23
N LEU A 156 -16.75 -19.63 10.85
CA LEU A 156 -16.93 -19.36 12.27
C LEU A 156 -18.40 -19.11 12.61
N VAL A 157 -19.07 -18.24 11.86
CA VAL A 157 -20.50 -17.94 12.06
C VAL A 157 -21.34 -19.20 11.90
N PHE A 158 -21.11 -19.98 10.83
CA PHE A 158 -21.82 -21.23 10.61
C PHE A 158 -21.57 -22.22 11.76
N PHE A 159 -20.33 -22.36 12.19
CA PHE A 159 -19.98 -23.26 13.30
C PHE A 159 -20.66 -22.84 14.60
N ILE A 160 -20.69 -21.55 14.93
CA ILE A 160 -21.38 -21.03 16.13
C ILE A 160 -22.88 -21.35 16.06
N VAL A 161 -23.51 -21.19 14.89
CA VAL A 161 -24.96 -21.38 14.73
C VAL A 161 -25.35 -22.87 14.69
N LYS A 162 -24.54 -23.74 14.07
CA LYS A 162 -24.90 -25.14 13.81
C LYS A 162 -24.14 -26.15 14.67
N GLY A 163 -23.10 -25.73 15.38
CA GLY A 163 -22.25 -26.61 16.19
C GLY A 163 -21.40 -27.60 15.37
N GLU A 164 -21.37 -27.44 14.05
CA GLU A 164 -20.65 -28.29 13.10
C GLU A 164 -20.15 -27.45 11.92
N LYS A 165 -19.17 -27.97 11.17
CA LYS A 165 -18.63 -27.29 9.98
C LYS A 165 -19.54 -27.53 8.79
N PHE A 166 -19.82 -26.49 7.99
CA PHE A 166 -20.77 -26.61 6.88
C PHE A 166 -20.36 -27.66 5.84
N TRP A 167 -19.07 -27.76 5.51
CA TRP A 167 -18.59 -28.77 4.56
C TRP A 167 -18.66 -30.20 5.12
N ASP A 168 -18.58 -30.38 6.44
CA ASP A 168 -18.72 -31.70 7.07
C ASP A 168 -20.19 -32.12 7.07
N LYS A 169 -21.11 -31.17 7.33
CA LYS A 169 -22.56 -31.35 7.17
C LYS A 169 -22.95 -31.72 5.74
N LEU A 170 -22.45 -30.99 4.74
CA LEU A 170 -22.72 -31.27 3.31
C LEU A 170 -22.21 -32.65 2.86
N SER A 171 -21.25 -33.20 3.57
CA SER A 171 -20.62 -34.48 3.22
C SER A 171 -21.04 -35.62 4.15
N ASP A 172 -22.01 -35.36 5.03
CA ASP A 172 -22.56 -36.33 5.98
C ASP A 172 -21.51 -37.04 6.86
N ILE A 173 -20.52 -36.27 7.33
CA ILE A 173 -19.48 -36.74 8.23
C ILE A 173 -19.50 -35.98 9.55
N SER A 174 -19.17 -36.68 10.63
CA SER A 174 -18.93 -36.08 11.94
C SER A 174 -17.51 -36.34 12.41
N SER A 175 -16.97 -35.38 13.15
CA SER A 175 -15.62 -35.47 13.70
C SER A 175 -15.64 -35.90 15.18
N PHE A 176 -14.71 -36.77 15.58
CA PHE A 176 -14.59 -37.30 16.94
C PHE A 176 -13.13 -37.49 17.36
N TYR A 177 -12.86 -37.73 18.65
CA TYR A 177 -11.50 -38.02 19.14
C TYR A 177 -11.09 -39.49 18.94
N SER A 178 -9.99 -39.76 18.23
CA SER A 178 -9.37 -41.10 18.16
C SER A 178 -8.39 -41.35 19.31
N LYS A 179 -8.29 -42.63 19.70
CA LYS A 179 -7.15 -43.17 20.45
C LYS A 179 -6.11 -43.71 19.46
N ASP A 180 -5.31 -42.83 18.87
CA ASP A 180 -4.21 -43.24 17.98
C ASP A 180 -2.98 -43.70 18.79
N LYS A 181 -2.16 -44.61 18.23
CA LYS A 181 -0.90 -45.06 18.86
C LYS A 181 0.05 -43.88 19.10
N ILE A 182 0.72 -43.87 20.25
CA ILE A 182 1.68 -42.81 20.64
C ILE A 182 2.80 -42.67 19.60
N SER A 183 3.34 -43.78 19.10
CA SER A 183 4.40 -43.80 18.08
C SER A 183 4.00 -43.07 16.80
N THR A 184 2.77 -43.23 16.32
CA THR A 184 2.25 -42.52 15.14
C THR A 184 2.25 -41.00 15.34
N ASN A 185 1.99 -40.52 16.56
CA ASN A 185 2.05 -39.10 16.89
C ASN A 185 3.48 -38.59 17.03
N ILE A 186 4.41 -39.41 17.55
CA ILE A 186 5.84 -39.10 17.61
C ILE A 186 6.41 -38.93 16.20
N TYR A 187 6.16 -39.89 15.29
CA TYR A 187 6.66 -39.80 13.91
C TYR A 187 6.08 -38.61 13.16
N ALA A 188 4.80 -38.29 13.39
CA ALA A 188 4.21 -37.07 12.88
C ALA A 188 4.91 -35.83 13.45
N TYR A 189 5.05 -35.73 14.76
CA TYR A 189 5.75 -34.61 15.37
C TYR A 189 7.18 -34.43 14.82
N LEU A 190 7.97 -35.50 14.72
CA LEU A 190 9.33 -35.45 14.17
C LEU A 190 9.35 -35.03 12.70
N SER A 191 8.40 -35.50 11.89
CA SER A 191 8.31 -35.11 10.47
C SER A 191 7.94 -33.63 10.32
N LEU A 192 7.07 -33.09 11.20
CA LEU A 192 6.78 -31.66 11.26
C LEU A 192 8.01 -30.85 11.60
N CYS A 193 8.75 -31.24 12.65
CA CYS A 193 9.99 -30.57 13.04
C CYS A 193 10.98 -30.55 11.87
N LEU A 194 11.15 -31.66 11.15
CA LEU A 194 12.04 -31.74 10.01
C LEU A 194 11.61 -30.79 8.87
N VAL A 195 10.34 -30.83 8.46
CA VAL A 195 9.81 -29.97 7.39
C VAL A 195 9.99 -28.50 7.74
N VAL A 196 9.68 -28.12 8.98
CA VAL A 196 9.83 -26.76 9.49
C VAL A 196 11.29 -26.31 9.48
N LEU A 197 12.21 -27.12 10.04
CA LEU A 197 13.63 -26.77 10.14
C LEU A 197 14.26 -26.65 8.75
N VAL A 198 14.04 -27.63 7.87
CA VAL A 198 14.55 -27.60 6.50
C VAL A 198 14.02 -26.38 5.75
N SER A 199 12.71 -26.12 5.84
CA SER A 199 12.12 -24.94 5.20
C SER A 199 12.76 -23.66 5.72
N PHE A 200 12.89 -23.49 7.05
CA PHE A 200 13.48 -22.32 7.67
C PHE A 200 14.92 -22.07 7.20
N PHE A 201 15.81 -23.07 7.27
CA PHE A 201 17.22 -22.90 6.92
C PHE A 201 17.44 -22.68 5.42
N VAL A 202 16.68 -23.37 4.56
CA VAL A 202 16.73 -23.15 3.10
C VAL A 202 16.27 -21.72 2.77
N SER A 203 15.19 -21.26 3.40
CA SER A 203 14.67 -19.90 3.25
C SER A 203 15.70 -18.85 3.63
N GLN A 204 16.30 -19.04 4.81
CA GLN A 204 17.30 -18.14 5.36
C GLN A 204 18.53 -18.06 4.46
N HIS A 205 19.06 -19.20 4.01
CA HIS A 205 20.21 -19.27 3.13
C HIS A 205 19.97 -18.52 1.81
N LEU A 206 18.82 -18.75 1.18
CA LEU A 206 18.54 -18.17 -0.14
C LEU A 206 18.18 -16.69 -0.06
N ASN A 207 17.43 -16.25 0.95
CA ASN A 207 17.23 -14.82 1.21
C ASN A 207 18.57 -14.09 1.38
N ASN A 208 19.49 -14.68 2.16
CA ASN A 208 20.79 -14.07 2.42
C ASN A 208 21.71 -14.05 1.19
N LYS A 209 21.51 -14.98 0.25
CA LYS A 209 22.22 -14.96 -1.04
C LYS A 209 21.77 -13.82 -1.95
N ILE A 210 20.49 -13.42 -1.87
CA ILE A 210 19.90 -12.39 -2.73
C ILE A 210 20.10 -10.99 -2.13
N GLN A 211 20.08 -10.86 -0.80
CA GLN A 211 20.15 -9.56 -0.12
C GLN A 211 21.58 -9.19 0.28
N ASN A 212 22.02 -8.03 -0.17
CA ASN A 212 23.31 -7.43 0.19
C ASN A 212 23.13 -6.41 1.32
N ASN A 213 22.85 -6.89 2.54
CA ASN A 213 22.76 -6.06 3.74
C ASN A 213 23.22 -6.84 4.99
N ASN A 214 23.88 -6.13 5.91
CA ASN A 214 24.40 -6.67 7.16
C ASN A 214 23.35 -6.73 8.28
N ASN A 215 22.23 -6.02 8.15
CA ASN A 215 21.15 -6.06 9.15
C ASN A 215 20.45 -7.41 9.12
N LYS A 216 20.50 -8.15 10.24
CA LYS A 216 19.90 -9.48 10.36
C LYS A 216 18.79 -9.51 11.41
N ILE A 217 17.69 -10.18 11.09
CA ILE A 217 16.61 -10.49 12.02
C ILE A 217 16.33 -11.99 11.90
N PHE A 218 16.41 -12.72 13.01
CA PHE A 218 16.36 -14.21 13.03
C PHE A 218 17.32 -14.88 12.03
N GLY A 219 18.46 -14.22 11.76
CA GLY A 219 19.49 -14.67 10.81
C GLY A 219 19.19 -14.42 9.32
N PHE A 220 18.09 -13.76 8.98
CA PHE A 220 17.77 -13.29 7.63
C PHE A 220 18.26 -11.85 7.42
N ASN A 221 18.93 -11.58 6.29
CA ASN A 221 19.30 -10.24 5.84
C ASN A 221 18.05 -9.40 5.52
N TYR A 222 18.02 -8.15 6.00
CA TYR A 222 16.95 -7.17 5.82
C TYR A 222 17.29 -6.11 4.74
N PRO A 223 16.36 -5.58 3.91
CA PRO A 223 14.94 -5.90 3.85
C PRO A 223 14.70 -7.28 3.22
N TYR A 224 13.63 -7.92 3.66
CA TYR A 224 13.22 -9.21 3.12
C TYR A 224 12.56 -9.02 1.74
N GLN A 225 12.97 -9.82 0.76
CA GLN A 225 12.29 -9.88 -0.53
C GLN A 225 11.85 -11.31 -0.78
N PHE A 226 10.54 -11.53 -0.88
CA PHE A 226 10.05 -12.66 -1.66
C PHE A 226 10.54 -12.40 -3.08
N ALA A 227 11.42 -13.26 -3.59
CA ALA A 227 11.83 -13.15 -4.98
C ALA A 227 10.57 -13.36 -5.83
N ASP A 228 10.10 -12.29 -6.46
CA ASP A 228 9.02 -12.36 -7.42
C ASP A 228 9.66 -12.66 -8.78
N ASN A 229 9.57 -13.93 -9.18
CA ASN A 229 10.27 -14.43 -10.36
C ASN A 229 9.69 -13.89 -11.67
N LYS A 230 8.52 -13.26 -11.64
CA LYS A 230 7.95 -12.56 -12.80
C LYS A 230 8.88 -11.46 -13.33
N ASN A 231 9.77 -10.90 -12.50
CA ASN A 231 10.52 -9.71 -12.88
C ASN A 231 11.90 -9.95 -13.50
N TYR A 232 12.58 -11.08 -13.27
CA TYR A 232 14.01 -11.18 -13.62
C TYR A 232 14.33 -11.03 -15.12
N ASN A 233 13.38 -11.36 -16.01
CA ASN A 233 13.53 -11.13 -17.45
C ASN A 233 12.72 -9.93 -17.96
N SER A 234 11.57 -9.59 -17.37
CA SER A 234 10.70 -8.50 -17.86
C SER A 234 11.31 -7.11 -17.65
N TYR A 235 12.09 -6.91 -16.57
CA TYR A 235 12.74 -5.61 -16.35
C TYR A 235 13.92 -5.36 -17.30
N LYS A 236 14.46 -6.37 -17.98
CA LYS A 236 15.72 -6.23 -18.77
C LYS A 236 15.60 -5.17 -19.86
N GLU A 237 14.49 -5.15 -20.58
CA GLU A 237 14.22 -4.13 -21.61
C GLU A 237 14.17 -2.73 -20.99
N HIS A 238 13.44 -2.58 -19.88
CA HIS A 238 13.35 -1.34 -19.11
C HIS A 238 14.72 -0.87 -18.60
N ALA A 239 15.53 -1.78 -18.04
CA ALA A 239 16.87 -1.47 -17.57
C ALA A 239 17.80 -1.05 -18.72
N GLN A 240 17.75 -1.73 -19.86
CA GLN A 240 18.52 -1.36 -21.04
C GLN A 240 18.09 0.01 -21.57
N TRP A 241 16.79 0.30 -21.55
CA TRP A 241 16.26 1.61 -21.91
C TRP A 241 16.81 2.71 -20.99
N VAL A 242 16.67 2.55 -19.66
CA VAL A 242 17.19 3.50 -18.65
C VAL A 242 18.69 3.74 -18.81
N LYS A 243 19.46 2.68 -19.07
CA LYS A 243 20.92 2.77 -19.29
C LYS A 243 21.27 3.71 -20.43
N LYS A 244 20.48 3.69 -21.51
CA LYS A 244 20.71 4.46 -22.74
C LYS A 244 20.24 5.92 -22.64
N GLN A 245 19.47 6.29 -21.62
CA GLN A 245 18.93 7.65 -21.52
C GLN A 245 20.05 8.65 -21.17
N PRO A 246 20.23 9.71 -21.98
CA PRO A 246 21.34 10.65 -21.77
C PRO A 246 21.01 11.74 -20.75
N LEU A 247 19.73 12.08 -20.58
CA LEU A 247 19.29 13.22 -19.76
C LEU A 247 19.01 12.79 -18.33
N SER A 248 19.46 13.60 -17.38
CA SER A 248 18.97 13.57 -16.00
C SER A 248 17.53 14.09 -15.91
N SER A 249 16.87 13.86 -14.77
CA SER A 249 15.52 14.38 -14.52
C SER A 249 15.42 15.90 -14.73
N LYS A 250 16.38 16.67 -14.20
CA LYS A 250 16.43 18.14 -14.33
C LYS A 250 16.57 18.57 -15.78
N GLU A 251 17.56 18.01 -16.48
CA GLU A 251 17.84 18.38 -17.88
C GLU A 251 16.69 18.05 -18.80
N TYR A 252 16.00 16.93 -18.56
CA TYR A 252 14.81 16.56 -19.31
C TYR A 252 13.70 17.61 -19.17
N ILE A 253 13.35 18.01 -17.94
CA ILE A 253 12.33 19.05 -17.71
C ILE A 253 12.72 20.37 -18.39
N LEU A 254 13.96 20.83 -18.22
CA LEU A 254 14.43 22.06 -18.85
C LEU A 254 14.41 21.98 -20.39
N ASN A 255 14.71 20.81 -20.96
CA ASN A 255 14.67 20.59 -22.40
C ASN A 255 13.26 20.57 -22.98
N LEU A 256 12.23 20.22 -22.21
CA LEU A 256 10.84 20.29 -22.68
C LEU A 256 10.44 21.70 -23.10
N TYR A 257 10.99 22.73 -22.44
CA TYR A 257 10.72 24.12 -22.82
C TYR A 257 11.25 24.54 -24.20
N LYS A 258 12.02 23.69 -24.90
CA LYS A 258 12.38 23.92 -26.31
C LYS A 258 11.19 23.73 -27.24
N LYS A 259 10.24 22.87 -26.87
CA LYS A 259 9.05 22.51 -27.68
C LYS A 259 7.76 23.01 -27.06
N TYR A 260 7.65 22.92 -25.74
CA TYR A 260 6.46 23.22 -24.97
C TYR A 260 6.61 24.57 -24.25
N ASP A 261 5.48 25.24 -24.07
CA ASP A 261 5.41 26.48 -23.30
C ASP A 261 4.94 26.18 -21.87
N ILE A 262 4.08 25.18 -21.70
CA ILE A 262 3.59 24.71 -20.39
C ILE A 262 4.16 23.33 -20.11
N VAL A 263 4.79 23.17 -18.94
CA VAL A 263 5.21 21.86 -18.43
C VAL A 263 4.47 21.61 -17.13
N ILE A 264 3.65 20.56 -17.08
CA ILE A 264 2.95 20.11 -15.89
C ILE A 264 3.79 19.00 -15.25
N LEU A 265 4.16 19.19 -14.00
CA LEU A 265 4.91 18.24 -13.21
C LEU A 265 3.99 17.57 -12.19
N HIS A 266 3.77 16.28 -12.39
CA HIS A 266 3.03 15.41 -11.48
C HIS A 266 3.82 15.24 -10.18
N GLU A 267 3.21 15.52 -9.04
CA GLU A 267 3.79 15.17 -7.74
C GLU A 267 3.68 13.68 -7.42
N LYS A 268 4.68 13.14 -6.73
CA LYS A 268 4.63 11.74 -6.26
C LYS A 268 3.48 11.51 -5.28
N TYR A 269 3.45 12.33 -4.23
CA TYR A 269 2.34 12.53 -3.30
C TYR A 269 2.68 13.76 -2.45
N HIS A 270 1.68 14.50 -1.97
CA HIS A 270 1.91 15.80 -1.34
C HIS A 270 2.95 15.80 -0.21
N GLY A 271 2.93 14.77 0.66
CA GLY A 271 3.79 14.66 1.84
C GLY A 271 5.26 14.34 1.53
N GLU A 272 5.60 14.03 0.28
CA GLU A 272 6.95 13.65 -0.13
C GLU A 272 7.82 14.89 -0.30
N MET A 273 8.90 14.97 0.46
CA MET A 273 9.74 16.16 0.52
C MET A 273 10.87 16.16 -0.52
N THR A 274 11.39 15.00 -0.91
CA THR A 274 12.59 14.94 -1.77
C THR A 274 12.32 15.33 -3.23
N GLN A 275 11.07 15.26 -3.71
CA GLN A 275 10.69 15.83 -5.00
C GLN A 275 10.95 17.34 -5.07
N TRP A 276 10.83 18.06 -3.95
CA TRP A 276 11.05 19.50 -3.90
C TRP A 276 12.52 19.88 -4.09
N ASP A 277 13.47 18.97 -3.84
CA ASP A 277 14.88 19.19 -4.18
C ASP A 277 15.05 19.39 -5.69
N LEU A 278 14.48 18.49 -6.49
CA LEU A 278 14.52 18.58 -7.94
C LEU A 278 13.79 19.84 -8.43
N ILE A 279 12.60 20.13 -7.89
CA ILE A 279 11.81 21.30 -8.26
C ILE A 279 12.61 22.59 -8.00
N THR A 280 13.21 22.71 -6.81
CA THR A 280 14.08 23.83 -6.47
C THR A 280 15.30 23.93 -7.39
N GLU A 281 15.94 22.80 -7.73
CA GLU A 281 17.07 22.78 -8.67
C GLU A 281 16.71 23.23 -10.10
N ILE A 282 15.49 22.89 -10.56
CA ILE A 282 14.95 23.35 -11.84
C ILE A 282 14.71 24.86 -11.78
N VAL A 283 14.09 25.35 -10.72
CA VAL A 283 13.66 26.74 -10.62
C VAL A 283 14.82 27.72 -10.39
N LYS A 284 15.87 27.28 -9.69
CA LYS A 284 17.13 28.03 -9.53
C LYS A 284 17.97 28.06 -10.82
N ASP A 285 17.63 27.26 -11.82
CA ASP A 285 18.39 27.20 -13.07
C ASP A 285 18.22 28.48 -13.89
N THR A 286 19.34 29.04 -14.37
CA THR A 286 19.31 30.26 -15.18
C THR A 286 18.46 30.11 -16.45
N SER A 287 18.44 28.93 -17.05
CA SER A 287 17.59 28.67 -18.23
C SER A 287 16.11 28.73 -17.88
N PHE A 288 15.70 28.24 -16.70
CA PHE A 288 14.33 28.36 -16.22
C PHE A 288 13.98 29.82 -15.92
N ILE A 289 14.83 30.50 -15.14
CA ILE A 289 14.66 31.91 -14.76
C ILE A 289 14.51 32.79 -16.00
N ASN A 290 15.28 32.53 -17.06
CA ASN A 290 15.23 33.33 -18.27
C ASN A 290 14.07 32.93 -19.21
N ASN A 291 13.70 31.64 -19.29
CA ASN A 291 12.72 31.17 -20.28
C ASN A 291 11.30 30.94 -19.76
N ALA A 292 11.11 30.52 -18.50
CA ALA A 292 9.81 30.32 -17.86
C ALA A 292 9.59 31.27 -16.66
N GLY A 293 10.31 31.08 -15.54
CA GLY A 293 10.31 31.99 -14.38
C GLY A 293 8.94 32.18 -13.69
N VAL A 294 7.92 31.41 -14.09
CA VAL A 294 6.59 31.42 -13.49
C VAL A 294 6.20 29.98 -13.18
N ILE A 295 5.63 29.79 -12.00
CA ILE A 295 5.24 28.50 -11.46
C ILE A 295 3.80 28.61 -11.01
N PHE A 296 2.97 27.66 -11.39
CA PHE A 296 1.62 27.48 -10.89
C PHE A 296 1.59 26.26 -9.98
N THR A 297 0.81 26.31 -8.91
CA THR A 297 0.71 25.22 -7.94
C THR A 297 -0.69 25.11 -7.37
N GLU A 298 -1.15 23.87 -7.14
CA GLU A 298 -2.43 23.55 -6.50
C GLU A 298 -2.45 23.84 -4.99
N TYR A 299 -1.29 24.11 -4.41
CA TYR A 299 -1.11 24.11 -2.96
C TYR A 299 -1.94 25.23 -2.29
N GLY A 300 -2.19 26.37 -2.94
CA GLY A 300 -2.97 27.45 -2.32
C GLY A 300 -4.15 27.93 -3.15
N SER A 301 -4.98 28.73 -2.49
CA SER A 301 -6.14 29.40 -3.08
C SER A 301 -5.72 30.64 -3.85
N VAL A 302 -6.29 30.83 -5.03
CA VAL A 302 -6.16 32.09 -5.81
C VAL A 302 -6.55 33.34 -5.03
N GLN A 303 -7.36 33.21 -3.97
CA GLN A 303 -7.78 34.33 -3.11
C GLN A 303 -6.66 34.89 -2.24
N HIS A 304 -5.59 34.11 -1.99
CA HIS A 304 -4.46 34.48 -1.13
C HIS A 304 -3.17 34.72 -1.91
N GLN A 305 -3.28 35.00 -3.21
CA GLN A 305 -2.12 35.27 -4.07
C GLN A 305 -1.29 36.47 -3.59
N ASP A 306 -1.93 37.47 -2.99
CA ASP A 306 -1.30 38.66 -2.42
C ASP A 306 -0.39 38.34 -1.24
N LYS A 307 -0.79 37.42 -0.35
CA LYS A 307 0.04 36.95 0.76
C LYS A 307 1.28 36.22 0.23
N LEU A 308 1.11 35.34 -0.76
CA LEU A 308 2.21 34.62 -1.40
C LEU A 308 3.19 35.59 -2.09
N ASP A 309 2.68 36.53 -2.90
CA ASP A 309 3.50 37.52 -3.58
C ASP A 309 4.27 38.39 -2.57
N SER A 310 3.62 38.76 -1.46
CA SER A 310 4.26 39.52 -0.37
C SER A 310 5.39 38.74 0.27
N LEU A 311 5.20 37.45 0.58
CA LEU A 311 6.27 36.59 1.09
C LEU A 311 7.43 36.53 0.09
N LEU A 312 7.17 36.23 -1.18
CA LEU A 312 8.22 35.95 -2.17
C LEU A 312 9.02 37.17 -2.62
N LEU A 313 8.50 38.37 -2.39
CA LEU A 313 9.14 39.63 -2.79
C LEU A 313 9.72 40.44 -1.65
N LYS A 314 9.33 40.15 -0.40
CA LYS A 314 9.84 40.85 0.77
C LYS A 314 11.27 40.44 1.08
N LYS A 315 12.12 41.42 1.35
CA LYS A 315 13.42 41.21 1.98
C LYS A 315 13.23 41.24 3.49
N PHE A 316 13.38 40.09 4.13
CA PHE A 316 13.25 39.94 5.58
C PHE A 316 14.51 40.40 6.30
N ASN A 317 14.37 40.84 7.56
CA ASN A 317 15.50 41.32 8.35
C ASN A 317 16.29 40.17 9.00
N SER A 318 15.66 39.00 9.14
CA SER A 318 16.28 37.80 9.68
C SER A 318 15.68 36.53 9.07
N ASP A 319 16.42 35.43 9.13
CA ASP A 319 15.93 34.11 8.72
C ASP A 319 14.72 33.67 9.56
N GLU A 320 14.70 33.98 10.86
CA GLU A 320 13.57 33.69 11.74
C GLU A 320 12.27 34.39 11.29
N GLU A 321 12.36 35.65 10.84
CA GLU A 321 11.20 36.38 10.32
C GLU A 321 10.66 35.72 9.05
N LEU A 322 11.55 35.36 8.11
CA LEU A 322 11.20 34.63 6.89
C LEU A 322 10.57 33.27 7.22
N GLU A 323 11.14 32.53 8.18
CA GLU A 323 10.66 31.19 8.54
C GLU A 323 9.27 31.21 9.18
N LYS A 324 8.99 32.19 10.04
CA LYS A 324 7.66 32.39 10.65
C LYS A 324 6.62 32.79 9.62
N GLU A 325 6.96 33.72 8.73
CA GLU A 325 6.03 34.20 7.68
C GLU A 325 5.76 33.11 6.64
N THR A 326 6.79 32.30 6.31
CA THR A 326 6.60 31.11 5.48
C THR A 326 5.68 30.10 6.17
N ALA A 327 5.85 29.86 7.48
CA ALA A 327 5.02 28.93 8.23
C ALA A 327 3.54 29.35 8.25
N CYS A 328 3.25 30.65 8.37
CA CYS A 328 1.89 31.19 8.34
C CYS A 328 1.16 30.91 7.02
N LEU A 329 1.88 30.79 5.90
CA LEU A 329 1.32 30.42 4.60
C LEU A 329 1.13 28.90 4.41
N MET A 330 1.59 28.09 5.37
CA MET A 330 1.78 26.65 5.23
C MET A 330 0.85 25.79 6.09
N ASN A 331 -0.12 26.38 6.79
CA ASN A 331 -0.88 25.75 7.89
C ASN A 331 -1.57 24.39 7.57
N PHE A 332 -1.71 24.01 6.30
CA PHE A 332 -2.23 22.69 5.86
C PHE A 332 -1.38 22.00 4.78
N MET A 333 -0.14 22.43 4.65
CA MET A 333 0.69 22.22 3.47
C MET A 333 1.96 21.48 3.86
N THR A 334 2.63 20.87 2.89
CA THR A 334 3.69 19.92 3.20
C THR A 334 5.05 20.58 3.37
N SER A 335 5.92 20.02 4.22
CA SER A 335 7.22 20.62 4.54
C SER A 335 8.09 20.90 3.33
N GLY A 336 8.00 20.08 2.28
CA GLY A 336 8.72 20.31 1.04
C GLY A 336 8.35 21.64 0.37
N TYR A 337 7.06 22.01 0.36
CA TYR A 337 6.61 23.29 -0.20
C TYR A 337 7.03 24.47 0.69
N TYR A 338 7.12 24.29 2.01
CA TYR A 338 7.65 25.31 2.94
C TYR A 338 9.09 25.69 2.55
N TYR A 339 9.97 24.68 2.43
CA TYR A 339 11.37 24.92 2.08
C TYR A 339 11.51 25.49 0.67
N PHE A 340 10.65 25.06 -0.26
CA PHE A 340 10.59 25.62 -1.60
C PHE A 340 10.26 27.13 -1.58
N LEU A 341 9.23 27.57 -0.85
CA LEU A 341 8.88 29.00 -0.75
C LEU A 341 10.02 29.83 -0.15
N LYS A 342 10.65 29.32 0.92
CA LYS A 342 11.84 29.93 1.52
C LYS A 342 12.97 30.07 0.49
N ASP A 343 13.26 29.01 -0.26
CA ASP A 343 14.28 29.00 -1.31
C ASP A 343 14.00 30.01 -2.43
N ILE A 344 12.73 30.19 -2.82
CA ILE A 344 12.34 31.20 -3.83
C ILE A 344 12.47 32.61 -3.29
N ASN A 345 12.09 32.89 -2.03
CA ASN A 345 12.32 34.19 -1.42
C ASN A 345 13.81 34.56 -1.43
N LEU A 346 14.66 33.65 -0.97
CA LEU A 346 16.10 33.84 -0.92
C LEU A 346 16.67 34.07 -2.33
N LEU A 347 16.24 33.28 -3.32
CA LEU A 347 16.62 33.46 -4.72
C LEU A 347 16.20 34.84 -5.23
N ASN A 348 14.94 35.24 -5.04
CA ASN A 348 14.41 36.52 -5.53
C ASN A 348 15.13 37.73 -4.94
N ASN A 349 15.67 37.63 -3.73
CA ASN A 349 16.48 38.69 -3.11
C ASN A 349 17.87 38.85 -3.76
N THR A 350 18.28 37.92 -4.63
CA THR A 350 19.53 38.00 -5.41
C THR A 350 19.29 38.39 -6.88
N LEU A 351 18.05 38.31 -7.35
CA LEU A 351 17.69 38.56 -8.76
C LEU A 351 17.24 40.01 -8.97
N ALA A 352 17.51 40.52 -10.17
CA ALA A 352 16.89 41.76 -10.64
C ALA A 352 15.36 41.60 -10.73
N ASP A 353 14.60 42.67 -10.55
CA ASP A 353 13.13 42.63 -10.49
C ASP A 353 12.47 41.97 -11.72
N SER A 354 13.08 42.12 -12.90
CA SER A 354 12.61 41.50 -14.15
C SER A 354 12.84 39.98 -14.25
N LEU A 355 13.73 39.43 -13.41
CA LEU A 355 14.10 38.02 -13.39
C LEU A 355 13.52 37.27 -12.18
N LYS A 356 12.89 37.99 -11.24
CA LYS A 356 12.28 37.36 -10.06
C LYS A 356 11.30 36.28 -10.46
N VAL A 357 11.48 35.09 -9.88
CA VAL A 357 10.61 33.94 -10.06
C VAL A 357 9.28 34.22 -9.38
N ARG A 358 8.18 33.90 -10.08
CA ARG A 358 6.81 34.03 -9.57
C ARG A 358 6.21 32.66 -9.28
N VAL A 359 5.53 32.54 -8.15
CA VAL A 359 4.70 31.37 -7.83
C VAL A 359 3.26 31.83 -7.76
N ARG A 360 2.35 31.04 -8.32
CA ARG A 360 0.93 31.34 -8.43
C ARG A 360 0.08 30.18 -7.98
N PHE A 361 -0.94 30.51 -7.22
CA PHE A 361 -1.96 29.57 -6.81
C PHE A 361 -2.95 29.29 -7.94
N THR A 362 -3.48 28.08 -7.95
CA THR A 362 -4.49 27.63 -8.92
C THR A 362 -5.75 27.12 -8.24
N ASP A 363 -5.69 26.70 -6.97
CA ASP A 363 -6.84 26.12 -6.29
C ASP A 363 -7.89 27.20 -5.97
N MET A 364 -9.14 26.74 -5.84
CA MET A 364 -10.29 27.52 -5.41
C MET A 364 -10.62 27.25 -3.93
N ILE A 365 -10.09 26.14 -3.38
CA ILE A 365 -10.27 25.78 -1.97
C ILE A 365 -9.41 26.70 -1.13
N ASP A 366 -10.07 27.37 -0.20
CA ASP A 366 -9.41 28.17 0.80
C ASP A 366 -8.99 27.29 2.00
N TRP A 367 -7.77 26.77 1.90
CA TRP A 367 -7.20 25.87 2.91
C TRP A 367 -6.97 26.55 4.27
N ASP A 368 -6.77 27.88 4.32
CA ASP A 368 -6.54 28.64 5.57
C ASP A 368 -7.71 28.47 6.57
N TYR A 369 -8.91 28.12 6.09
CA TYR A 369 -10.12 28.11 6.90
C TYR A 369 -10.41 26.82 7.68
N PHE A 370 -9.66 25.72 7.51
CA PHE A 370 -10.02 24.42 8.10
C PHE A 370 -9.28 24.06 9.40
N THR A 371 -9.55 24.75 10.52
CA THR A 371 -8.96 24.38 11.83
C THR A 371 -9.88 23.54 12.74
N GLU A 372 -11.17 23.41 12.41
CA GLU A 372 -12.14 22.66 13.24
C GLU A 372 -13.00 21.66 12.45
N GLY A 373 -12.93 21.70 11.11
CA GLY A 373 -13.66 20.80 10.23
C GLY A 373 -12.86 19.55 9.92
N ASN A 374 -13.55 18.43 9.72
CA ASN A 374 -12.92 17.28 9.11
C ASN A 374 -12.63 17.63 7.63
N ARG A 375 -11.57 17.07 7.02
CA ARG A 375 -11.32 17.18 5.57
C ARG A 375 -12.52 16.76 4.69
N PHE A 376 -13.48 16.04 5.28
CA PHE A 376 -14.74 15.65 4.63
C PHE A 376 -15.80 16.77 4.61
N ASP A 377 -15.57 17.89 5.31
CA ASP A 377 -16.43 19.07 5.34
C ASP A 377 -16.03 20.11 4.27
N ILE A 378 -15.03 19.79 3.43
CA ILE A 378 -14.64 20.61 2.28
C ILE A 378 -15.82 20.62 1.31
N PRO A 379 -16.38 21.80 0.97
CA PRO A 379 -17.44 21.89 -0.01
C PRO A 379 -16.91 21.37 -1.36
N ASP A 380 -17.66 20.47 -1.98
CA ASP A 380 -17.36 20.02 -3.34
C ASP A 380 -17.50 21.24 -4.26
N ILE A 381 -16.40 21.65 -4.88
CA ILE A 381 -16.41 22.77 -5.82
C ILE A 381 -16.69 22.16 -7.19
N ASP A 382 -17.91 22.36 -7.68
CA ASP A 382 -18.31 21.96 -9.02
C ASP A 382 -17.28 22.49 -10.04
N ASN A 383 -16.74 21.58 -10.85
CA ASN A 383 -15.74 21.87 -11.88
C ASN A 383 -14.42 22.49 -11.36
N ARG A 384 -14.02 22.23 -10.10
CA ARG A 384 -12.74 22.70 -9.50
C ARG A 384 -11.55 22.64 -10.45
N ASP A 385 -11.30 21.47 -11.04
CA ASP A 385 -10.20 21.22 -11.97
C ASP A 385 -10.21 22.14 -13.21
N SER A 386 -11.40 22.46 -13.73
CA SER A 386 -11.53 23.38 -14.86
C SER A 386 -11.20 24.82 -14.45
N LEU A 387 -11.59 25.22 -13.24
CA LEU A 387 -11.29 26.55 -12.70
C LEU A 387 -9.79 26.70 -12.43
N MET A 388 -9.14 25.66 -11.88
CA MET A 388 -7.68 25.61 -11.72
C MET A 388 -6.97 25.78 -13.06
N ALA A 389 -7.38 25.02 -14.08
CA ALA A 389 -6.82 25.10 -15.42
C ALA A 389 -7.05 26.49 -16.05
N GLN A 390 -8.23 27.09 -15.85
CA GLN A 390 -8.58 28.39 -16.40
C GLN A 390 -7.61 29.48 -15.94
N VAL A 391 -7.14 29.44 -14.69
CA VAL A 391 -6.13 30.38 -14.15
C VAL A 391 -4.84 30.34 -14.99
N VAL A 392 -4.37 29.13 -15.33
CA VAL A 392 -3.17 28.94 -16.16
C VAL A 392 -3.41 29.37 -17.60
N VAL A 393 -4.54 28.96 -18.18
CA VAL A 393 -4.90 29.23 -19.58
C VAL A 393 -5.07 30.72 -19.84
N ASP A 394 -5.78 31.44 -18.97
CA ASP A 394 -6.01 32.88 -19.13
C ASP A 394 -4.72 33.67 -18.95
N TRP A 395 -3.88 33.28 -17.99
CA TRP A 395 -2.56 33.86 -17.85
C TRP A 395 -1.74 33.68 -19.14
N TYR A 396 -1.66 32.45 -19.66
CA TYR A 396 -0.89 32.13 -20.86
C TYR A 396 -1.37 32.95 -22.07
N LYS A 397 -2.69 33.00 -22.29
CA LYS A 397 -3.30 33.78 -23.38
C LYS A 397 -2.97 35.26 -23.26
N LYS A 398 -3.09 35.83 -22.05
CA LYS A 398 -2.75 37.22 -21.78
C LYS A 398 -1.28 37.52 -22.02
N GLN A 399 -0.36 36.67 -21.55
CA GLN A 399 1.08 36.86 -21.81
C GLN A 399 1.40 36.79 -23.31
N THR A 400 0.82 35.81 -24.00
CA THR A 400 1.01 35.62 -25.44
C THR A 400 0.51 36.82 -26.24
N GLN A 401 -0.68 37.32 -25.92
CA GLN A 401 -1.25 38.54 -26.53
C GLN A 401 -0.37 39.77 -26.32
N ASN A 402 0.18 39.91 -25.10
CA ASN A 402 1.06 41.02 -24.75
C ASN A 402 2.51 40.83 -25.24
N LYS A 403 2.81 39.75 -25.97
CA LYS A 403 4.17 39.35 -26.37
C LYS A 403 5.16 39.30 -25.19
N GLN A 404 4.64 38.93 -24.02
CA GLN A 404 5.40 38.71 -22.80
C GLN A 404 5.80 37.25 -22.68
N LYS A 405 6.71 36.99 -21.74
CA LYS A 405 7.15 35.65 -21.39
C LYS A 405 5.96 34.80 -20.93
N ASN A 406 5.68 33.73 -21.66
CA ASN A 406 4.47 32.93 -21.50
C ASN A 406 4.73 31.47 -21.10
N LYS A 407 5.98 31.08 -20.83
CA LYS A 407 6.28 29.71 -20.39
C LYS A 407 6.16 29.57 -18.89
N CYS A 408 5.63 28.45 -18.40
CA CYS A 408 5.53 28.17 -16.97
C CYS A 408 5.68 26.69 -16.62
N LEU A 409 5.96 26.46 -15.34
CA LEU A 409 5.85 25.15 -14.69
C LEU A 409 4.49 25.09 -13.96
N VAL A 410 3.77 23.99 -14.04
CA VAL A 410 2.57 23.72 -13.23
C VAL A 410 2.89 22.53 -12.33
N ILE A 411 2.69 22.64 -11.02
CA ILE A 411 2.95 21.58 -10.04
C ILE A 411 1.62 21.19 -9.43
N THR A 412 1.22 19.94 -9.59
CA THR A 412 -0.12 19.49 -9.17
C THR A 412 -0.11 17.98 -8.89
N ASN A 413 -1.10 17.52 -8.12
CA ASN A 413 -1.18 16.17 -7.60
C ASN A 413 -1.36 15.18 -8.75
N SER A 414 -1.08 13.92 -8.45
CA SER A 414 -1.19 12.81 -9.36
C SER A 414 -2.45 12.77 -10.22
N ARG A 415 -3.65 12.97 -9.64
CA ARG A 415 -4.91 13.01 -10.42
C ARG A 415 -5.01 14.26 -11.29
N HIS A 416 -4.71 15.43 -10.72
CA HIS A 416 -4.82 16.72 -11.38
C HIS A 416 -3.85 16.84 -12.58
N ALA A 417 -2.71 16.15 -12.54
CA ALA A 417 -1.70 16.17 -13.60
C ALA A 417 -2.04 15.30 -14.83
N PHE A 418 -3.11 14.50 -14.79
CA PHE A 418 -3.47 13.60 -15.89
C PHE A 418 -3.80 14.37 -17.16
N GLY A 419 -3.10 14.02 -18.23
CA GLY A 419 -3.27 14.55 -19.56
C GLY A 419 -4.36 13.83 -20.34
N TYR A 420 -4.80 14.51 -21.41
CA TYR A 420 -5.98 14.18 -22.22
C TYR A 420 -5.86 12.88 -23.03
N PRO A 421 -6.80 11.92 -22.90
CA PRO A 421 -6.97 10.82 -23.84
C PRO A 421 -8.04 11.10 -24.92
N GLN A 422 -8.12 12.32 -25.46
CA GLN A 422 -8.84 12.65 -26.72
C GLN A 422 -10.26 12.10 -26.90
N GLY A 423 -11.13 12.23 -25.90
CA GLY A 423 -12.52 11.77 -26.01
C GLY A 423 -12.65 10.26 -26.23
N LYS A 424 -11.57 9.51 -25.96
CA LYS A 424 -11.57 8.05 -26.05
C LYS A 424 -12.19 7.45 -24.80
N GLU A 425 -12.91 6.36 -24.98
CA GLU A 425 -13.39 5.55 -23.85
C GLU A 425 -12.20 4.98 -23.06
N ILE A 426 -11.89 5.59 -21.92
CA ILE A 426 -10.76 5.23 -21.06
C ILE A 426 -10.93 3.82 -20.45
N PHE A 427 -12.17 3.49 -20.11
CA PHE A 427 -12.55 2.26 -19.42
C PHE A 427 -13.48 1.38 -20.25
N GLU A 428 -13.41 0.07 -20.01
CA GLU A 428 -14.49 -0.85 -20.42
C GLU A 428 -15.81 -0.56 -19.65
N ASN A 429 -15.71 0.00 -18.43
CA ASN A 429 -16.85 0.44 -17.61
C ASN A 429 -16.81 1.96 -17.37
N ARG A 430 -17.72 2.70 -18.01
CA ARG A 430 -17.80 4.17 -17.95
C ARG A 430 -18.00 4.75 -16.55
N LYS A 431 -18.40 3.94 -15.56
CA LYS A 431 -18.53 4.39 -14.16
C LYS A 431 -17.24 5.03 -13.61
N TYR A 432 -16.07 4.65 -14.13
CA TYR A 432 -14.77 5.10 -13.63
C TYR A 432 -14.14 6.26 -14.43
N GLU A 433 -14.83 6.72 -15.49
CA GLU A 433 -14.29 7.74 -16.40
C GLU A 433 -13.96 9.05 -15.69
N HIS A 434 -14.84 9.52 -14.79
CA HIS A 434 -14.68 10.74 -13.99
C HIS A 434 -13.40 10.81 -13.13
N LEU A 435 -12.71 9.69 -12.91
CA LEU A 435 -11.45 9.65 -12.15
C LEU A 435 -10.24 9.99 -13.00
N PHE A 436 -10.35 9.88 -14.32
CA PHE A 436 -9.26 10.06 -15.28
C PHE A 436 -9.58 11.11 -16.36
N SER A 437 -10.82 11.62 -16.37
CA SER A 437 -11.26 12.74 -17.20
C SER A 437 -11.65 13.94 -16.33
N GLY A 438 -11.59 15.14 -16.92
CA GLY A 438 -11.99 16.38 -16.25
C GLY A 438 -10.99 16.87 -15.21
N ASN A 439 -9.71 16.53 -15.39
CA ASN A 439 -8.62 16.96 -14.52
C ASN A 439 -8.00 18.27 -15.03
N GLU A 440 -7.35 19.04 -14.16
CA GLU A 440 -6.67 20.29 -14.47
C GLU A 440 -5.76 20.16 -15.71
N GLY A 441 -4.91 19.13 -15.73
CA GLY A 441 -3.99 18.86 -16.82
C GLY A 441 -4.71 18.67 -18.16
N GLN A 442 -5.80 17.91 -18.19
CA GLN A 442 -6.62 17.73 -19.39
C GLN A 442 -7.12 19.08 -19.92
N TYR A 443 -7.71 19.92 -19.07
CA TYR A 443 -8.23 21.22 -19.50
C TYR A 443 -7.11 22.17 -19.98
N ILE A 444 -5.91 22.10 -19.41
CA ILE A 444 -4.75 22.85 -19.91
C ILE A 444 -4.32 22.33 -21.30
N PHE A 445 -4.31 21.01 -21.53
CA PHE A 445 -4.05 20.44 -22.85
C PHE A 445 -5.07 20.89 -23.90
N GLU A 446 -6.35 20.94 -23.55
CA GLU A 446 -7.42 21.40 -24.43
C GLU A 446 -7.35 22.91 -24.69
N GLY A 447 -7.05 23.71 -23.66
CA GLY A 447 -6.96 25.17 -23.75
C GLY A 447 -5.69 25.66 -24.44
N ILE A 448 -4.62 24.87 -24.43
CA ILE A 448 -3.31 25.21 -25.02
C ILE A 448 -2.74 23.99 -25.79
N PRO A 449 -3.36 23.63 -26.92
CA PRO A 449 -2.99 22.43 -27.66
C PRO A 449 -1.57 22.52 -28.24
N ASN A 450 -0.87 21.38 -28.29
CA ASN A 450 0.48 21.22 -28.84
C ASN A 450 1.60 22.01 -28.15
N LYS A 451 1.29 22.84 -27.13
CA LYS A 451 2.27 23.59 -26.34
C LYS A 451 2.32 23.20 -24.87
N THR A 452 1.55 22.18 -24.48
CA THR A 452 1.56 21.61 -23.14
C THR A 452 2.22 20.24 -23.14
N ALA A 453 3.07 19.99 -22.16
CA ALA A 453 3.57 18.66 -21.80
C ALA A 453 3.26 18.40 -20.34
N ASN A 454 3.12 17.12 -19.98
CA ASN A 454 3.00 16.69 -18.59
C ASN A 454 3.94 15.52 -18.30
N VAL A 455 4.51 15.50 -17.11
CA VAL A 455 5.61 14.61 -16.75
C VAL A 455 5.30 13.89 -15.46
N LEU A 456 5.29 12.56 -15.51
CA LEU A 456 5.14 11.67 -14.37
C LEU A 456 6.42 11.61 -13.54
N GLN A 457 6.32 11.79 -12.23
CA GLN A 457 7.39 11.46 -11.29
C GLN A 457 7.27 10.02 -10.80
N ALA A 458 8.24 9.17 -11.18
CA ALA A 458 8.32 7.78 -10.74
C ALA A 458 9.01 7.64 -9.37
N GLY A 459 8.82 6.48 -8.74
CA GLY A 459 9.52 6.08 -7.51
C GLY A 459 8.66 6.10 -6.24
N ALA A 460 7.41 6.54 -6.31
CA ALA A 460 6.44 6.36 -5.22
C ALA A 460 5.57 5.11 -5.46
N PRO A 461 5.17 4.38 -4.41
CA PRO A 461 4.28 3.25 -4.55
C PRO A 461 2.83 3.73 -4.73
N LEU A 462 2.01 2.87 -5.30
CA LEU A 462 0.60 3.16 -5.54
C LEU A 462 -0.24 2.71 -4.36
N ASN A 463 -1.16 3.57 -3.90
CA ASN A 463 -2.16 3.18 -2.93
C ASN A 463 -3.15 2.18 -3.54
N ASP A 464 -3.28 1.03 -2.91
CA ASP A 464 -4.11 -0.09 -3.31
C ASP A 464 -5.27 -0.27 -2.33
N ALA A 465 -6.43 0.24 -2.72
CA ALA A 465 -7.70 0.12 -1.99
C ALA A 465 -8.43 -1.23 -2.25
N ARG A 466 -7.75 -2.26 -2.77
CA ARG A 466 -8.37 -3.55 -3.12
C ARG A 466 -8.58 -4.49 -1.93
N MET A 467 -7.99 -4.22 -0.76
CA MET A 467 -8.32 -4.93 0.48
C MET A 467 -9.50 -4.27 1.21
N PHE A 468 -10.42 -5.08 1.74
CA PHE A 468 -11.63 -4.58 2.42
C PHE A 468 -11.37 -3.96 3.80
N PHE A 469 -10.16 -4.09 4.36
CA PHE A 469 -9.88 -3.75 5.75
C PHE A 469 -8.56 -3.00 6.00
N ALA A 470 -7.75 -2.72 4.96
CA ALA A 470 -6.59 -1.84 5.03
C ALA A 470 -6.15 -1.41 3.62
N PRO A 471 -5.73 -0.17 3.38
CA PRO A 471 -5.01 0.18 2.16
C PRO A 471 -3.63 -0.51 2.16
N LEU A 472 -3.26 -1.13 1.03
CA LEU A 472 -1.89 -1.60 0.79
C LEU A 472 -1.18 -0.64 -0.15
N TYR A 473 0.15 -0.65 -0.17
CA TYR A 473 0.93 0.04 -1.19
C TYR A 473 1.55 -1.00 -2.12
N LYS A 474 1.38 -0.85 -3.43
CA LYS A 474 2.02 -1.73 -4.44
C LYS A 474 3.09 -0.98 -5.23
N PRO A 475 4.16 -1.66 -5.67
CA PRO A 475 5.06 -1.07 -6.64
C PRO A 475 4.36 -0.87 -7.99
N VAL A 476 4.84 0.09 -8.77
CA VAL A 476 4.33 0.36 -10.13
C VAL A 476 4.66 -0.83 -11.03
N ASN A 477 3.68 -1.27 -11.83
CA ASN A 477 3.83 -2.37 -12.77
C ASN A 477 4.50 -3.60 -12.12
N SER A 478 4.01 -3.98 -10.93
CA SER A 478 4.54 -5.10 -10.13
C SER A 478 6.05 -5.01 -9.82
N GLY A 479 6.64 -3.82 -9.80
CA GLY A 479 8.06 -3.60 -9.46
C GLY A 479 9.04 -3.73 -10.63
N ILE A 480 8.54 -3.83 -11.86
CA ILE A 480 9.38 -3.82 -13.07
C ILE A 480 10.20 -2.53 -13.16
N TRP A 481 9.56 -1.39 -12.89
CA TRP A 481 10.22 -0.08 -12.93
C TRP A 481 11.29 0.05 -11.85
N ASP A 482 10.96 -0.31 -10.60
CA ASP A 482 11.90 -0.29 -9.48
C ASP A 482 13.13 -1.16 -9.74
N ALA A 483 12.94 -2.37 -10.31
CA ALA A 483 14.02 -3.25 -10.69
C ALA A 483 14.91 -2.65 -11.80
N ALA A 484 14.29 -2.00 -12.79
CA ALA A 484 15.01 -1.34 -13.89
C ALA A 484 15.88 -0.17 -13.41
N PHE A 485 15.35 0.67 -12.51
CA PHE A 485 16.12 1.76 -11.90
C PHE A 485 17.23 1.21 -10.99
N LYS A 486 16.93 0.18 -10.18
CA LYS A 486 17.93 -0.47 -9.32
C LYS A 486 19.08 -1.06 -10.12
N ALA A 487 18.81 -1.71 -11.26
CA ALA A 487 19.83 -2.26 -12.15
C ALA A 487 20.77 -1.21 -12.75
N ASN A 488 20.34 0.07 -12.76
CA ASN A 488 21.12 1.22 -13.18
C ASN A 488 21.57 2.08 -11.99
N ASN A 489 21.75 1.49 -10.81
CA ASN A 489 22.19 2.15 -9.58
C ASN A 489 21.34 3.38 -9.21
N TYR A 490 20.04 3.33 -9.48
CA TYR A 490 19.10 4.43 -9.26
C TYR A 490 19.53 5.75 -9.95
N LYS A 491 20.12 5.65 -11.14
CA LYS A 491 20.47 6.80 -11.98
C LYS A 491 19.25 7.74 -12.14
N SER A 492 19.44 9.03 -11.84
CA SER A 492 18.44 10.06 -12.15
C SER A 492 18.30 10.17 -13.67
N VAL A 493 17.08 10.03 -14.18
CA VAL A 493 16.80 10.01 -15.62
C VAL A 493 15.47 10.67 -15.93
N GLY A 494 15.38 11.30 -17.11
CA GLY A 494 14.13 11.77 -17.68
C GLY A 494 14.04 11.44 -19.18
N PHE A 495 12.87 11.02 -19.64
CA PHE A 495 12.62 10.65 -21.04
C PHE A 495 11.14 10.72 -21.43
N ASP A 496 10.87 10.81 -22.73
CA ASP A 496 9.51 10.74 -23.28
C ASP A 496 8.93 9.33 -23.12
N LEU A 497 7.67 9.24 -22.68
CA LEU A 497 7.01 7.95 -22.53
C LEU A 497 6.69 7.33 -23.89
N ALA A 498 6.30 8.15 -24.86
CA ALA A 498 6.08 7.70 -26.23
C ALA A 498 7.37 7.06 -26.81
N GLY A 499 7.27 5.80 -27.23
CA GLY A 499 8.42 5.05 -27.76
C GLY A 499 9.32 4.39 -26.71
N SER A 500 9.05 4.60 -25.41
CA SER A 500 9.73 3.88 -24.32
C SER A 500 8.94 2.62 -23.91
N PRO A 501 9.59 1.58 -23.37
CA PRO A 501 8.88 0.41 -22.82
C PRO A 501 7.92 0.80 -21.68
N PHE A 502 8.33 1.76 -20.84
CA PHE A 502 7.52 2.33 -19.76
C PHE A 502 6.19 2.92 -20.25
N GLY A 503 6.18 3.52 -21.45
CA GLY A 503 4.97 4.13 -22.01
C GLY A 503 3.93 3.11 -22.49
N TYR A 504 4.34 1.88 -22.79
CA TYR A 504 3.44 0.81 -23.24
C TYR A 504 2.88 -0.03 -22.09
N ASP A 505 3.43 0.10 -20.89
CA ASP A 505 2.88 -0.54 -19.71
C ASP A 505 1.46 -0.02 -19.44
N GLU A 506 0.56 -0.93 -19.05
CA GLU A 506 -0.81 -0.57 -18.66
C GLU A 506 -0.76 0.43 -17.50
N LEU A 507 -1.56 1.50 -17.59
CA LEU A 507 -1.66 2.45 -16.48
C LEU A 507 -2.26 1.75 -15.27
N ASP A 508 -1.48 1.59 -14.20
CA ASP A 508 -1.91 0.87 -13.01
C ASP A 508 -2.05 1.78 -11.77
N MET A 509 -1.91 3.09 -11.96
CA MET A 509 -2.17 4.17 -10.99
C MET A 509 -3.67 4.30 -10.69
N TYR A 510 -4.02 4.49 -9.41
CA TYR A 510 -5.40 4.45 -8.91
C TYR A 510 -6.13 3.13 -9.22
N PRO A 511 -5.62 1.97 -8.73
CA PRO A 511 -6.20 0.66 -9.02
C PRO A 511 -7.60 0.52 -8.39
N LEU A 512 -8.64 0.65 -9.22
CA LEU A 512 -10.02 0.46 -8.80
C LEU A 512 -10.40 -1.02 -8.90
N ARG A 513 -11.29 -1.45 -7.99
CA ARG A 513 -11.91 -2.77 -8.04
C ARG A 513 -12.75 -2.91 -9.31
N GLY A 514 -12.27 -3.71 -10.27
CA GLY A 514 -13.02 -4.08 -11.48
C GLY A 514 -12.77 -3.20 -12.70
N ALA A 515 -11.98 -2.11 -12.58
CA ALA A 515 -11.70 -1.24 -13.71
C ALA A 515 -10.52 -1.78 -14.52
N LYS A 516 -10.71 -1.97 -15.83
CA LYS A 516 -9.65 -2.27 -16.79
C LYS A 516 -9.45 -1.04 -17.67
N ILE A 517 -8.24 -0.48 -17.63
CA ILE A 517 -7.82 0.67 -18.43
C ILE A 517 -7.35 0.12 -19.78
N LYS A 518 -7.78 0.73 -20.89
CA LYS A 518 -7.43 0.30 -22.25
C LYS A 518 -6.10 0.89 -22.75
N TYR A 519 -5.45 1.74 -21.95
CA TYR A 519 -4.37 2.64 -22.34
C TYR A 519 -3.14 2.50 -21.44
N GLY A 520 -1.98 2.88 -21.99
CA GLY A 520 -0.72 2.87 -21.27
C GLY A 520 -0.34 4.23 -20.72
N TYR A 521 0.77 4.31 -19.98
CA TYR A 521 1.27 5.56 -19.40
C TYR A 521 1.45 6.68 -20.42
N LYS A 522 1.87 6.37 -21.65
CA LYS A 522 2.09 7.36 -22.74
C LYS A 522 0.82 8.10 -23.17
N ASP A 523 -0.35 7.52 -22.92
CA ASP A 523 -1.63 8.10 -23.32
C ASP A 523 -2.08 9.19 -22.33
N PHE A 524 -1.51 9.20 -21.13
CA PHE A 524 -1.82 10.17 -20.06
C PHE A 524 -0.68 11.14 -19.80
N PHE A 525 0.57 10.76 -20.10
CA PHE A 525 1.76 11.53 -19.80
C PHE A 525 2.68 11.66 -21.02
N THR A 526 3.23 12.85 -21.20
CA THR A 526 4.26 13.12 -22.22
C THR A 526 5.58 12.44 -21.84
N GLY A 527 5.99 12.58 -20.59
CA GLY A 527 7.29 12.15 -20.10
C GLY A 527 7.26 11.47 -18.75
N LEU A 528 8.38 10.86 -18.40
CA LEU A 528 8.65 10.29 -17.08
C LEU A 528 10.01 10.78 -16.58
N ILE A 529 10.08 11.09 -15.29
CA ILE A 529 11.32 11.33 -14.58
C ILE A 529 11.43 10.42 -13.35
N PHE A 530 12.67 10.07 -13.01
CA PHE A 530 13.01 9.29 -11.82
C PHE A 530 14.19 9.94 -11.10
N THR A 531 14.02 10.24 -9.81
CA THR A 531 15.06 10.86 -8.98
C THR A 531 15.60 9.94 -7.90
N LYS A 532 14.69 9.32 -7.14
CA LYS A 532 14.99 8.52 -5.95
C LYS A 532 13.99 7.38 -5.83
N PRO A 533 14.43 6.20 -5.36
CA PRO A 533 13.54 5.08 -5.08
C PRO A 533 12.74 5.34 -3.79
N TYR A 534 11.65 4.60 -3.60
CA TYR A 534 10.72 4.80 -2.49
C TYR A 534 11.41 4.79 -1.12
N GLU A 535 12.42 3.93 -0.93
CA GLU A 535 13.13 3.77 0.34
C GLU A 535 14.00 4.99 0.72
N LYS A 536 14.18 5.93 -0.20
CA LYS A 536 14.92 7.18 -0.01
C LYS A 536 14.01 8.41 -0.06
N LEU A 537 12.69 8.22 -0.09
CA LEU A 537 11.75 9.32 0.03
C LEU A 537 11.60 9.68 1.50
N GLU A 538 11.36 10.96 1.75
CA GLU A 538 11.38 11.54 3.10
C GLU A 538 10.11 12.34 3.31
N THR A 539 9.61 12.36 4.54
CA THR A 539 8.60 13.32 4.99
C THR A 539 9.19 14.08 6.18
N SER A 540 8.75 15.31 6.39
CA SER A 540 9.13 16.06 7.59
C SER A 540 8.00 17.00 8.00
N GLY A 541 8.10 17.52 9.22
CA GLY A 541 7.42 18.78 9.57
C GLY A 541 8.23 19.97 9.07
N TYR A 542 7.77 21.17 9.39
CA TYR A 542 8.47 22.44 9.15
C TYR A 542 8.57 23.29 10.43
N PRO A 543 9.53 24.23 10.52
CA PRO A 543 9.65 25.12 11.68
C PRO A 543 8.43 26.02 11.87
N TYR A 544 8.17 26.39 13.13
CA TYR A 544 7.14 27.36 13.50
C TYR A 544 5.70 26.95 13.15
N GLU A 545 5.42 25.65 13.00
CA GLU A 545 4.05 25.12 12.86
C GLU A 545 3.12 25.63 13.97
N GLN A 546 3.58 25.61 15.23
CA GLN A 546 2.79 26.10 16.35
C GLN A 546 2.54 27.61 16.28
N TYR A 547 3.52 28.39 15.84
CA TYR A 547 3.38 29.84 15.66
C TYR A 547 2.32 30.15 14.59
N ALA A 548 2.39 29.46 13.44
CA ALA A 548 1.43 29.59 12.35
C ALA A 548 0.01 29.23 12.80
N ALA A 549 -0.14 28.10 13.50
CA ALA A 549 -1.42 27.65 14.02
C ALA A 549 -2.01 28.66 15.04
N LYS A 550 -1.19 29.23 15.93
CA LYS A 550 -1.61 30.31 16.85
C LYS A 550 -2.09 31.55 16.10
N LYS A 551 -1.34 31.99 15.09
CA LYS A 551 -1.70 33.17 14.27
C LYS A 551 -3.02 32.99 13.53
N GLU A 552 -3.24 31.82 12.95
CA GLU A 552 -4.50 31.50 12.28
C GLU A 552 -5.68 31.50 13.27
N MET A 553 -5.49 30.92 14.46
CA MET A 553 -6.52 30.94 15.50
C MET A 553 -6.84 32.36 16.00
N GLU A 554 -5.83 33.22 16.17
CA GLU A 554 -6.02 34.63 16.50
C GLU A 554 -6.80 35.38 15.40
N PHE A 555 -6.45 35.14 14.14
CA PHE A 555 -7.17 35.72 12.99
C PHE A 555 -8.65 35.30 13.01
N LYS A 556 -8.94 34.01 13.20
CA LYS A 556 -10.32 33.49 13.24
C LYS A 556 -11.12 34.06 14.40
N LYS A 557 -10.53 34.14 15.60
CA LYS A 557 -11.17 34.74 16.79
C LYS A 557 -11.65 36.17 16.53
N ASN A 558 -10.87 36.93 15.77
CA ASN A 558 -11.14 38.34 15.50
C ASN A 558 -11.95 38.56 14.20
N SER A 559 -12.22 37.50 13.44
CA SER A 559 -12.94 37.59 12.17
C SER A 559 -14.45 37.48 12.38
N PRO A 560 -15.26 38.45 11.90
CA PRO A 560 -16.71 38.42 12.04
C PRO A 560 -17.36 37.25 11.27
N LYS A 561 -16.62 36.63 10.35
CA LYS A 561 -17.05 35.46 9.57
C LYS A 561 -17.00 34.15 10.40
N TYR A 562 -16.11 34.06 11.37
CA TYR A 562 -15.84 32.84 12.13
C TYR A 562 -16.26 33.03 13.58
N LYS A 563 -17.51 32.67 13.92
CA LYS A 563 -18.07 32.76 15.29
C LYS A 563 -17.52 31.65 16.20
N LEU A 564 -16.20 31.52 16.30
CA LEU A 564 -15.57 30.57 17.21
C LEU A 564 -15.73 31.07 18.65
N LYS A 565 -16.62 30.42 19.40
CA LYS A 565 -16.91 30.82 20.79
C LYS A 565 -15.88 30.31 21.79
N ASN A 566 -15.20 29.19 21.52
CA ASN A 566 -14.19 28.59 22.39
C ASN A 566 -13.10 27.93 21.54
N ILE A 567 -11.86 28.42 21.65
CA ILE A 567 -10.67 27.82 21.01
C ILE A 567 -9.94 26.99 22.08
N ASP A 568 -9.75 25.70 21.84
CA ASP A 568 -8.98 24.83 22.73
C ASP A 568 -7.48 24.91 22.39
N TYR A 569 -6.78 25.82 23.07
CA TYR A 569 -5.34 26.00 22.93
C TYR A 569 -4.51 24.79 23.43
N SER A 570 -5.12 23.79 24.10
CA SER A 570 -4.40 22.60 24.60
C SER A 570 -4.08 21.59 23.49
N LEU A 571 -4.82 21.59 22.37
CA LEU A 571 -4.50 20.81 21.17
C LEU A 571 -3.25 21.34 20.47
N LEU A 572 -3.01 22.66 20.50
CA LEU A 572 -1.86 23.28 19.83
C LEU A 572 -0.50 22.84 20.39
N SER A 573 -0.41 22.58 21.69
CA SER A 573 0.84 22.15 22.34
C SER A 573 1.11 20.66 22.21
N THR A 574 0.09 19.87 21.84
CA THR A 574 0.18 18.42 21.68
C THR A 574 0.35 17.99 20.23
N GLU A 575 -0.21 18.75 19.28
CA GLU A 575 -0.14 18.44 17.84
C GLU A 575 1.01 19.15 17.11
N TYR A 576 1.35 20.39 17.48
CA TYR A 576 2.34 21.20 16.76
C TYR A 576 3.58 21.47 17.63
N LYS A 577 4.77 21.21 17.08
CA LYS A 577 6.05 21.44 17.77
C LYS A 577 6.61 22.82 17.40
N ASP A 578 7.10 23.56 18.40
CA ASP A 578 7.75 24.86 18.23
C ASP A 578 9.25 24.67 18.51
N GLU A 579 9.98 24.10 17.55
CA GLU A 579 11.43 23.96 17.66
C GLU A 579 12.09 24.51 16.38
N SER A 580 13.06 25.44 16.55
CA SER A 580 13.95 25.90 15.47
C SER A 580 14.95 24.81 15.12
N LEU A 581 14.47 23.77 14.45
CA LEU A 581 15.29 22.64 14.04
C LEU A 581 15.70 22.79 12.57
N THR A 582 16.94 22.39 12.27
CA THR A 582 17.41 22.29 10.89
C THR A 582 16.57 21.30 10.09
N ARG A 583 16.52 21.49 8.77
CA ARG A 583 15.88 20.58 7.79
C ARG A 583 16.22 19.10 8.07
N GLN A 584 17.49 18.83 8.38
CA GLN A 584 18.01 17.49 8.62
C GLN A 584 17.52 16.87 9.95
N SER A 585 17.28 17.69 10.97
CA SER A 585 16.77 17.23 12.27
C SER A 585 15.25 16.99 12.29
N MET A 586 14.51 17.52 11.30
CA MET A 586 13.06 17.31 11.16
C MET A 586 12.69 16.16 10.22
N MET A 587 13.64 15.70 9.41
CA MET A 587 13.47 14.52 8.56
C MET A 587 13.07 13.34 9.43
N LYS A 588 11.82 12.91 9.29
CA LYS A 588 11.39 11.62 9.77
C LYS A 588 11.53 10.69 8.58
N SER A 589 12.34 9.65 8.67
CA SER A 589 12.13 8.51 7.78
C SER A 589 10.75 7.97 8.15
N GLU A 590 9.73 8.34 7.40
CA GLU A 590 8.37 7.94 7.72
C GLU A 590 8.22 6.46 7.43
N THR A 591 8.51 5.66 8.46
CA THR A 591 8.26 4.23 8.56
C THR A 591 8.95 3.38 7.48
N PRO A 592 9.34 2.13 7.80
CA PRO A 592 9.57 1.16 6.74
C PRO A 592 8.36 1.19 5.82
N SER A 593 8.56 1.21 4.49
CA SER A 593 7.46 1.06 3.53
C SER A 593 6.45 0.05 4.07
N LEU A 594 5.14 0.31 3.95
CA LEU A 594 4.15 -0.71 4.33
C LEU A 594 4.40 -2.04 3.61
N LEU A 595 5.15 -2.03 2.49
CA LEU A 595 5.76 -3.19 1.83
C LEU A 595 6.83 -3.89 2.68
N HIS A 596 7.76 -3.16 3.30
CA HIS A 596 8.67 -3.69 4.32
C HIS A 596 7.91 -4.19 5.54
N ILE A 597 6.88 -3.48 6.01
CA ILE A 597 6.03 -3.94 7.12
C ILE A 597 5.24 -5.19 6.71
N SER A 598 4.71 -5.29 5.49
CA SER A 598 3.98 -6.47 5.01
C SER A 598 4.90 -7.66 4.81
N ASN A 599 6.09 -7.46 4.24
CA ASN A 599 7.12 -8.50 4.11
C ASN A 599 7.61 -8.95 5.50
N TYR A 600 7.79 -7.99 6.41
CA TYR A 600 8.14 -8.24 7.81
C TYR A 600 7.04 -9.00 8.54
N MET A 601 5.78 -8.58 8.39
CA MET A 601 4.60 -9.25 8.97
C MET A 601 4.41 -10.62 8.36
N GLY A 602 4.66 -10.83 7.06
CA GLY A 602 4.62 -12.14 6.43
C GLY A 602 5.61 -13.12 7.06
N ILE A 603 6.83 -12.65 7.37
CA ILE A 603 7.87 -13.45 8.01
C ILE A 603 7.62 -13.63 9.50
N ILE A 604 7.12 -12.61 10.19
CA ILE A 604 6.66 -12.74 11.58
C ILE A 604 5.52 -13.74 11.66
N ILE A 605 4.54 -13.67 10.76
CA ILE A 605 3.43 -14.62 10.70
C ILE A 605 3.97 -16.03 10.40
N LEU A 606 4.96 -16.17 9.51
CA LEU A 606 5.67 -17.45 9.29
C LEU A 606 6.30 -17.96 10.59
N ILE A 607 7.11 -17.14 11.27
CA ILE A 607 7.83 -17.54 12.49
C ILE A 607 6.84 -17.87 13.60
N ILE A 608 5.83 -17.03 13.82
CA ILE A 608 4.81 -17.23 14.85
C ILE A 608 3.95 -18.45 14.53
N SER A 609 3.43 -18.59 13.31
CA SER A 609 2.59 -19.75 12.94
C SER A 609 3.37 -21.06 13.05
N THR A 610 4.63 -21.06 12.66
CA THR A 610 5.52 -22.22 12.73
C THR A 610 5.92 -22.53 14.18
N ALA A 611 6.29 -21.53 14.97
CA ALA A 611 6.61 -21.68 16.39
C ALA A 611 5.39 -22.15 17.19
N LEU A 612 4.21 -21.57 16.95
CA LEU A 612 2.96 -22.01 17.57
C LEU A 612 2.60 -23.44 17.15
N SER A 613 2.82 -23.80 15.89
CA SER A 613 2.61 -25.18 15.41
C SER A 613 3.50 -26.16 16.15
N LEU A 614 4.79 -25.84 16.33
CA LEU A 614 5.72 -26.67 17.09
C LEU A 614 5.34 -26.73 18.58
N LEU A 615 5.05 -25.58 19.20
CA LEU A 615 4.67 -25.49 20.62
C LEU A 615 3.41 -26.31 20.91
N PHE A 616 2.35 -26.13 20.12
CA PHE A 616 1.11 -26.89 20.30
C PHE A 616 1.32 -28.38 20.04
N SER A 617 2.08 -28.74 18.99
CA SER A 617 2.35 -30.15 18.71
C SER A 617 3.15 -30.82 19.83
N THR A 618 4.13 -30.11 20.40
CA THR A 618 4.91 -30.54 21.56
C THR A 618 4.02 -30.73 22.79
N TYR A 619 3.16 -29.75 23.09
CA TYR A 619 2.21 -29.84 24.20
C TYR A 619 1.29 -31.07 24.07
N PHE A 620 0.69 -31.29 22.91
CA PHE A 620 -0.19 -32.44 22.69
C PHE A 620 0.55 -33.78 22.75
N LEU A 621 1.81 -33.81 22.31
CA LEU A 621 2.65 -34.98 22.46
C LEU A 621 2.95 -35.28 23.93
N ILE A 622 3.38 -34.28 24.71
CA ILE A 622 3.63 -34.40 26.15
C ILE A 622 2.37 -34.86 26.89
N VAL A 623 1.22 -34.23 26.63
CA VAL A 623 -0.07 -34.62 27.23
C VAL A 623 -0.42 -36.07 26.90
N LYS A 624 -0.19 -36.52 25.66
CA LYS A 624 -0.40 -37.92 25.26
C LYS A 624 0.57 -38.87 25.93
N LEU A 625 1.84 -38.50 26.12
CA LEU A 625 2.84 -39.31 26.82
C LEU A 625 2.46 -39.48 28.31
N ILE A 626 2.17 -38.37 29.00
CA ILE A 626 1.77 -38.38 30.42
C ILE A 626 0.47 -39.18 30.63
N LYS A 627 -0.52 -39.02 29.76
CA LYS A 627 -1.80 -39.77 29.86
C LYS A 627 -1.69 -41.22 29.38
N GLY A 628 -0.73 -41.52 28.51
CA GLY A 628 -0.40 -42.87 28.07
C GLY A 628 0.18 -43.70 29.22
N ASP A 629 1.06 -43.11 30.02
CA ASP A 629 1.66 -43.76 31.19
C ASP A 629 0.66 -44.03 32.31
N LYS A 630 -0.30 -43.12 32.55
CA LYS A 630 -1.36 -43.34 33.56
C LYS A 630 -2.30 -44.52 33.26
N ASN A 631 -2.39 -44.96 32.00
CA ASN A 631 -3.16 -46.16 31.64
C ASN A 631 -2.31 -47.44 31.65
N LYS A 632 -0.97 -47.33 31.69
CA LYS A 632 -0.07 -48.47 31.90
C LYS A 632 0.07 -48.80 33.39
N THR A 633 0.22 -47.78 34.22
CA THR A 633 0.35 -47.90 35.70
C THR A 633 -0.97 -48.23 36.42
N ALA A 634 -2.10 -48.31 35.71
CA ALA A 634 -3.38 -48.79 36.24
C ALA A 634 -3.72 -50.22 35.78
N ILE A 635 -2.85 -50.84 34.97
CA ILE A 635 -2.99 -52.20 34.44
C ILE A 635 -1.84 -53.11 34.93
N GLU A 636 -0.70 -52.54 35.32
CA GLU A 636 0.27 -53.13 36.27
C GLU A 636 -0.20 -52.90 37.71
#